data_AF-A0A970EM99-F1
#
_entry.id   AF-A0A970EM99-F1
#
_cell.length_a   1.000
_cell.length_b   1.000
_cell.length_c   1.000
_cell.angle_alpha   90.00
_cell.angle_beta   90.00
_cell.angle_gamma   90.00
#
_symmetry.space_group_name_H-M   'P 1'
#
loop_
_entity.id
_entity.type
_entity.pdbx_description
1 polymer ?
#
loop_
_entity_poly.entity_id
_entity_poly.type
_entity_poly.pdbx_seq_one_letter_code
_entity_poly.pdbx_strand_id
1 'polypeptide(L)'
;MKLSLRWKMLLMVFVLIIAPVLILSLDNYRATRNMIGDMMRATTRDALQSGVDVADGFLKSVEEAAVMLSRLITTETGEEILTAFQAYRESHDDIENAFFGTNTGAFYVYPPAPGGLPPDFDPRNRPWYAQAVQARRIT
;
A
#
# COMPACT_ATOMS: atom_id res chain seq x y z
N MET A 1 37.02 38.34 -42.54
CA MET A 1 36.98 39.77 -42.13
C MET A 1 37.97 39.96 -40.98
N LYS A 2 38.98 40.83 -41.12
CA LYS A 2 39.99 41.05 -40.06
C LYS A 2 39.40 41.99 -39.00
N LEU A 3 39.24 41.52 -37.77
CA LEU A 3 38.77 42.32 -36.63
C LEU A 3 39.76 43.45 -36.34
N SER A 4 39.25 44.66 -36.10
CA SER A 4 40.07 45.82 -35.70
C SER A 4 40.70 45.58 -34.32
N LEU A 5 41.85 46.21 -34.05
CA LEU A 5 42.64 45.97 -32.84
C LEU A 5 41.84 46.24 -31.54
N ARG A 6 40.94 47.24 -31.57
CA ARG A 6 40.03 47.58 -30.47
C ARG A 6 39.07 46.43 -30.14
N TRP A 7 38.51 45.79 -31.17
CA TRP A 7 37.61 44.65 -31.02
C TRP A 7 38.31 43.39 -30.51
N LYS A 8 39.57 43.16 -30.91
CA LYS A 8 40.37 42.03 -30.38
C LYS A 8 40.61 42.14 -28.87
N MET A 9 40.99 43.34 -28.40
CA MET A 9 41.21 43.58 -26.96
C MET A 9 39.92 43.40 -26.16
N LEU A 10 38.81 43.95 -26.66
CA LEU A 10 37.51 43.87 -25.98
C LEU A 10 36.98 42.42 -25.92
N LEU A 11 37.15 41.64 -27.00
CA LEU A 11 36.81 40.21 -27.00
C LEU A 11 37.63 39.41 -25.98
N MET A 12 38.90 39.73 -25.79
CA MET A 12 39.77 38.99 -24.86
C MET A 12 39.33 39.18 -23.40
N VAL A 13 38.99 40.42 -23.02
CA VAL A 13 38.44 40.73 -21.67
C VAL A 13 37.06 40.09 -21.48
N PHE A 14 36.22 40.10 -22.51
CA PHE A 14 34.89 39.49 -22.47
C PHE A 14 34.96 37.97 -22.26
N VAL A 15 35.84 37.28 -23.00
CA VAL A 15 36.08 35.83 -22.83
C VAL A 15 36.64 35.53 -21.44
N LEU A 16 37.54 36.36 -20.91
CA LEU A 16 38.11 36.19 -19.56
C LEU A 16 37.02 36.19 -18.47
N ILE A 17 35.98 37.01 -18.61
CA ILE A 17 34.88 37.11 -17.65
C ILE A 17 33.84 36.01 -17.86
N ILE A 18 33.51 35.69 -19.10
CA ILE A 18 32.41 34.76 -19.42
C ILE A 18 32.82 33.30 -19.32
N ALA A 19 34.06 32.96 -19.68
CA ALA A 19 34.54 31.59 -19.59
C ALA A 19 34.35 30.96 -18.19
N PRO A 20 34.77 31.59 -17.07
CA PRO A 20 34.57 31.01 -15.75
C PRO A 20 33.09 30.94 -15.35
N VAL A 21 32.28 31.93 -15.73
CA VAL A 21 30.83 31.92 -15.45
C VAL A 21 30.14 30.77 -16.18
N LEU A 22 30.50 30.52 -17.44
CA LEU A 22 29.94 29.41 -18.22
C LEU A 22 30.33 28.05 -17.64
N ILE A 23 31.60 27.88 -17.23
CA ILE A 23 32.07 26.64 -16.61
C ILE A 23 31.29 26.36 -15.33
N LEU A 24 31.20 27.36 -14.43
CA LEU A 24 30.43 27.25 -13.20
C LEU A 24 28.94 26.98 -13.47
N SER A 25 28.37 27.62 -14.49
CA SER A 25 26.96 27.42 -14.85
C SER A 25 26.70 25.98 -15.32
N LEU A 26 27.58 25.42 -16.13
CA LEU A 26 27.44 24.05 -16.62
C LEU A 26 27.57 23.04 -15.49
N ASP A 27 28.50 23.26 -14.56
CA ASP A 27 28.73 22.37 -13.44
C ASP A 27 27.55 22.43 -12.45
N ASN A 28 27.10 23.64 -12.12
CA ASN A 28 25.92 23.86 -11.29
C ASN A 28 24.65 23.26 -11.91
N TYR A 29 24.47 23.37 -13.23
CA TYR A 29 23.33 22.76 -13.92
C TYR A 29 23.33 21.24 -13.78
N ARG A 30 24.48 20.58 -13.94
CA ARG A 30 24.61 19.13 -13.77
C ARG A 30 24.38 18.71 -12.32
N ALA A 31 24.99 19.41 -11.37
CA ALA A 31 24.83 19.14 -9.94
C ALA A 31 23.36 19.27 -9.51
N THR A 32 22.70 20.36 -9.90
CA THR A 32 21.29 20.60 -9.61
C THR A 32 20.39 19.53 -10.24
N ARG A 33 20.65 19.17 -11.50
CA ARG A 33 19.88 18.12 -12.18
C ARG A 33 19.98 16.78 -11.47
N ASN A 34 21.18 16.39 -11.03
CA ASN A 34 21.40 15.13 -10.33
C ASN A 34 20.74 15.15 -8.94
N MET A 35 20.93 16.23 -8.19
CA MET A 35 20.33 16.40 -6.87
C MET A 35 18.80 16.33 -6.91
N ILE A 36 18.17 17.00 -7.87
CA ILE A 36 16.72 16.91 -8.07
C ILE A 36 16.31 15.49 -8.45
N GLY A 37 17.05 14.84 -9.36
CA GLY A 37 16.77 13.46 -9.75
C GLY A 37 16.85 12.48 -8.58
N ASP A 38 17.84 12.62 -7.72
CA ASP A 38 18.04 11.75 -6.57
C ASP A 38 17.03 12.05 -5.46
N MET A 39 16.71 13.32 -5.23
CA MET A 39 15.63 13.72 -4.32
C MET A 39 14.28 13.16 -4.77
N MET A 40 13.94 13.30 -6.06
CA MET A 40 12.70 12.73 -6.60
C MET A 40 12.65 11.21 -6.40
N ARG A 41 13.74 10.49 -6.71
CA ARG A 41 13.81 9.04 -6.50
C ARG A 41 13.64 8.66 -5.04
N ALA A 42 14.31 9.37 -4.12
CA ALA A 42 14.19 9.13 -2.68
C ALA A 42 12.76 9.38 -2.20
N THR A 43 12.18 10.54 -2.53
CA THR A 43 10.81 10.87 -2.14
C THR A 43 9.78 9.90 -2.71
N THR A 44 9.92 9.47 -3.97
CA THR A 44 9.03 8.44 -4.55
C THR A 44 9.18 7.11 -3.82
N ARG A 45 10.42 6.71 -3.49
CA ARG A 45 10.67 5.48 -2.74
C ARG A 45 10.05 5.55 -1.34
N ASP A 46 10.22 6.65 -0.64
CA ASP A 46 9.68 6.83 0.72
C ASP A 46 8.14 6.85 0.72
N ALA A 47 7.52 7.49 -0.29
CA ALA A 47 6.08 7.48 -0.45
C ALA A 47 5.53 6.07 -0.74
N LEU A 48 6.21 5.30 -1.59
CA LEU A 48 5.86 3.90 -1.87
C LEU A 48 6.03 3.03 -0.63
N GLN A 49 7.15 3.17 0.08
CA GLN A 49 7.42 2.40 1.29
C GLN A 49 6.38 2.71 2.37
N SER A 50 6.05 3.99 2.57
CA SER A 50 5.00 4.40 3.51
C SER A 50 3.65 3.80 3.14
N GLY A 51 3.33 3.73 1.85
CA GLY A 51 2.12 3.06 1.37
C GLY A 51 2.09 1.56 1.67
N VAL A 52 3.23 0.87 1.51
CA VAL A 52 3.38 -0.55 1.88
C VAL A 52 3.22 -0.73 3.39
N ASP A 53 3.86 0.12 4.20
CA ASP A 53 3.80 0.01 5.66
C ASP A 53 2.37 0.20 6.19
N VAL A 54 1.59 1.11 5.58
CA VAL A 54 0.16 1.29 5.89
C VAL A 54 -0.66 0.06 5.50
N ALA A 55 -0.42 -0.50 4.32
CA ALA A 55 -1.12 -1.70 3.86
C ALA A 55 -0.80 -2.92 4.75
N ASP A 56 0.46 -3.11 5.11
CA ASP A 56 0.90 -4.19 6.01
C ASP A 56 0.31 -4.00 7.42
N GLY A 57 0.28 -2.77 7.93
CA GLY A 57 -0.36 -2.45 9.21
C GLY A 57 -1.85 -2.78 9.23
N PHE A 58 -2.57 -2.41 8.17
CA PHE A 58 -3.99 -2.75 8.00
C PHE A 58 -4.20 -4.27 7.93
N LEU A 59 -3.47 -4.98 7.07
CA LEU A 59 -3.59 -6.43 6.92
C LEU A 59 -3.28 -7.17 8.22
N LYS A 60 -2.28 -6.72 8.97
CA LYS A 60 -1.96 -7.27 10.29
C LYS A 60 -3.09 -7.04 11.29
N SER A 61 -3.70 -5.86 11.30
CA SER A 61 -4.86 -5.58 12.16
C SER A 61 -6.04 -6.51 11.84
N VAL A 62 -6.30 -6.76 10.55
CA VAL A 62 -7.34 -7.72 10.11
C VAL A 62 -6.99 -9.15 10.50
N GLU A 63 -5.73 -9.57 10.37
CA GLU A 63 -5.27 -10.89 10.79
C GLU A 63 -5.45 -11.10 12.31
N GLU A 64 -5.06 -10.12 13.13
CA GLU A 64 -5.23 -10.16 14.58
C GLU A 64 -6.71 -10.24 14.97
N ALA A 65 -7.58 -9.49 14.29
CA ALA A 65 -9.03 -9.57 14.48
C ALA A 65 -9.60 -10.94 14.10
N ALA A 66 -9.17 -11.51 12.96
CA ALA A 66 -9.59 -12.85 12.55
C ALA A 66 -9.20 -13.93 13.57
N VAL A 67 -7.99 -13.84 14.14
CA VAL A 67 -7.52 -14.73 15.22
C VAL A 67 -8.28 -14.51 16.53
N MET A 68 -8.63 -13.26 16.87
CA MET A 68 -9.46 -12.97 18.04
C MET A 68 -10.85 -13.58 17.88
N LEU A 69 -11.52 -13.33 16.76
CA LEU A 69 -12.86 -13.84 16.47
C LEU A 69 -12.88 -15.37 16.40
N SER A 70 -11.83 -16.01 15.87
CA SER A 70 -11.77 -17.48 15.81
C SER A 70 -11.77 -18.14 17.18
N ARG A 71 -11.18 -17.49 18.19
CA ARG A 71 -11.18 -18.02 19.57
C ARG A 71 -12.58 -18.01 20.18
N LEU A 72 -13.39 -16.98 19.90
CA LEU A 72 -14.78 -16.89 20.34
C LEU A 72 -15.63 -18.01 19.71
N ILE A 73 -15.39 -18.33 18.44
CA ILE A 73 -16.16 -19.37 17.73
C ILE A 73 -16.06 -20.77 18.40
N THR A 74 -15.01 -21.05 19.16
CA THR A 74 -14.85 -22.34 19.83
C THR A 74 -15.74 -22.53 21.07
N THR A 75 -16.26 -21.44 21.64
CA THR A 75 -17.04 -21.46 22.89
C THR A 75 -18.51 -21.11 22.70
N GLU A 76 -18.83 -20.41 21.62
CA GLU A 76 -20.13 -19.77 21.42
C GLU A 76 -21.06 -20.51 20.45
N THR A 77 -22.35 -20.22 20.56
CA THR A 77 -23.40 -20.64 19.64
C THR A 77 -23.41 -19.81 18.35
N GLY A 78 -24.14 -20.27 17.33
CA GLY A 78 -24.23 -19.56 16.05
C GLY A 78 -24.79 -18.12 16.14
N GLU A 79 -25.66 -17.83 17.11
CA GLU A 79 -26.25 -16.50 17.31
C GLU A 79 -25.25 -15.54 17.99
N GLU A 80 -24.49 -16.04 18.96
CA GLU A 80 -23.40 -15.30 19.62
C GLU A 80 -22.28 -14.96 18.63
N ILE A 81 -21.94 -15.89 17.72
CA ILE A 81 -20.99 -15.64 16.62
C ILE A 81 -21.45 -14.50 15.72
N LEU A 82 -22.73 -14.48 15.31
CA LEU A 82 -23.28 -13.41 14.48
C LEU A 82 -23.30 -12.07 15.21
N THR A 83 -23.59 -12.07 16.50
CA THR A 83 -23.54 -10.86 17.34
C THR A 83 -22.14 -10.29 17.41
N ALA A 84 -21.11 -11.14 17.58
CA ALA A 84 -19.72 -10.72 17.55
C ALA A 84 -19.31 -10.16 16.18
N PHE A 85 -19.75 -10.79 15.09
CA PHE A 85 -19.49 -10.30 13.73
C PHE A 85 -20.17 -8.95 13.46
N GLN A 86 -21.38 -8.76 13.95
CA GLN A 86 -22.07 -7.48 13.87
C GLN A 86 -21.32 -6.39 14.61
N ALA A 87 -20.96 -6.61 15.88
CA ALA A 87 -20.21 -5.63 16.67
C ALA A 87 -18.86 -5.27 16.03
N TYR A 88 -18.15 -6.26 15.50
CA TYR A 88 -16.89 -6.02 14.80
C TYR A 88 -17.10 -5.21 13.52
N ARG A 89 -18.07 -5.60 12.67
CA ARG A 89 -18.35 -4.88 11.44
C ARG A 89 -18.84 -3.45 11.69
N GLU A 90 -19.71 -3.22 12.66
CA GLU A 90 -20.22 -1.88 12.99
C GLU A 90 -19.14 -0.96 13.57
N SER A 91 -18.07 -1.51 14.13
CA SER A 91 -16.91 -0.74 14.59
C SER A 91 -15.81 -0.56 13.54
N HIS A 92 -15.88 -1.28 12.41
CA HIS A 92 -14.87 -1.31 11.35
C HIS A 92 -15.53 -1.18 9.98
N ASP A 93 -15.72 0.06 9.53
CA ASP A 93 -16.41 0.38 8.28
C ASP A 93 -15.68 -0.02 7.00
N ASP A 94 -14.38 -0.24 7.12
CA ASP A 94 -13.46 -0.72 6.10
C ASP A 94 -13.53 -2.24 5.85
N ILE A 95 -14.23 -2.98 6.72
CA ILE A 95 -14.52 -4.39 6.52
C ILE A 95 -15.83 -4.53 5.75
N GLU A 96 -15.90 -5.43 4.76
CA GLU A 96 -17.15 -5.65 4.02
C GLU A 96 -18.09 -6.57 4.80
N ASN A 97 -17.56 -7.72 5.22
CA ASN A 97 -18.28 -8.75 5.95
C ASN A 97 -17.32 -9.56 6.84
N ALA A 98 -17.86 -10.11 7.92
CA ALA A 98 -17.19 -11.12 8.74
C ALA A 98 -17.97 -12.43 8.61
N PHE A 99 -17.25 -13.53 8.40
CA PHE A 99 -17.87 -14.82 8.13
C PHE A 99 -17.08 -16.00 8.68
N PHE A 100 -17.81 -17.09 8.90
CA PHE A 100 -17.26 -18.36 9.35
C PHE A 100 -17.98 -19.53 8.69
N GLY A 101 -17.20 -20.46 8.13
CA GLY A 101 -17.69 -21.73 7.60
C GLY A 101 -17.28 -22.88 8.51
N THR A 102 -18.22 -23.76 8.84
CA THR A 102 -17.94 -24.97 9.62
C THR A 102 -17.50 -26.13 8.71
N ASN A 103 -16.90 -27.16 9.30
CA ASN A 103 -16.61 -28.42 8.60
C ASN A 103 -17.88 -29.18 8.16
N THR A 104 -19.02 -28.92 8.82
CA THR A 104 -20.33 -29.47 8.46
C THR A 104 -20.98 -28.74 7.28
N GLY A 105 -20.44 -27.59 6.86
CA GLY A 105 -20.96 -26.78 5.75
C GLY A 105 -21.91 -25.65 6.19
N ALA A 106 -22.14 -25.47 7.49
CA ALA A 106 -22.85 -24.30 8.00
C ALA A 106 -22.01 -23.04 7.74
N PHE A 107 -22.69 -21.93 7.45
CA PHE A 107 -22.04 -20.66 7.13
C PHE A 107 -22.74 -19.52 7.86
N TYR A 108 -21.95 -18.77 8.62
CA TYR A 108 -22.37 -17.59 9.37
C TYR A 108 -21.71 -16.39 8.72
N VAL A 109 -22.49 -15.36 8.40
CA VAL A 109 -21.97 -14.14 7.76
C VAL A 109 -22.76 -12.93 8.21
N TYR A 110 -22.06 -11.83 8.47
CA TYR A 110 -22.65 -10.53 8.72
C TYR A 110 -21.89 -9.42 7.97
N PRO A 111 -22.57 -8.45 7.32
CA PRO A 111 -24.02 -8.45 7.08
C PRO A 111 -24.42 -9.59 6.12
N PRO A 112 -25.68 -10.04 6.16
CA PRO A 112 -26.15 -11.07 5.23
C PRO A 112 -26.08 -10.55 3.79
N ALA A 113 -25.75 -11.45 2.85
CA ALA A 113 -25.66 -11.11 1.44
C ALA A 113 -27.00 -10.56 0.89
N PRO A 114 -26.99 -9.43 0.16
CA PRO A 114 -28.20 -8.91 -0.49
C PRO A 114 -28.75 -9.94 -1.49
N GLY A 115 -29.95 -10.47 -1.23
CA GLY A 115 -30.55 -11.53 -2.04
C GLY A 115 -30.23 -12.96 -1.58
N GLY A 116 -29.53 -13.12 -0.45
CA GLY A 116 -29.18 -14.42 0.11
C GLY A 116 -27.97 -15.07 -0.56
N LEU A 117 -27.62 -16.26 -0.07
CA LEU A 117 -26.55 -17.06 -0.63
C LEU A 117 -27.07 -17.91 -1.81
N PRO A 118 -26.24 -18.23 -2.81
CA PRO A 118 -26.60 -19.19 -3.84
C PRO A 118 -27.06 -20.53 -3.23
N PRO A 119 -28.01 -21.24 -3.85
CA PRO A 119 -28.53 -22.51 -3.32
C PRO A 119 -27.46 -23.58 -3.09
N ASP A 120 -26.42 -23.60 -3.93
CA ASP A 120 -25.30 -24.56 -3.86
C ASP A 120 -24.08 -23.99 -3.14
N PHE A 121 -24.25 -22.95 -2.33
CA PHE A 121 -23.14 -22.34 -1.60
C PHE A 121 -22.61 -23.31 -0.53
N ASP A 122 -21.36 -23.75 -0.71
CA ASP A 122 -20.63 -24.52 0.29
C ASP A 122 -19.34 -23.76 0.67
N PRO A 123 -19.17 -23.34 1.94
CA PRO A 123 -17.97 -22.63 2.38
C PRO A 123 -16.69 -23.46 2.19
N ARG A 124 -16.78 -24.79 2.21
CA ARG A 124 -15.62 -25.70 2.12
C ARG A 124 -15.01 -25.75 0.74
N ASN A 125 -15.79 -25.40 -0.29
CA ASN A 125 -15.33 -25.32 -1.68
C ASN A 125 -14.66 -23.98 -2.00
N ARG A 126 -14.56 -23.06 -1.03
CA ARG A 126 -14.02 -21.72 -1.24
C ARG A 126 -12.50 -21.70 -1.03
N PRO A 127 -11.74 -20.92 -1.83
CA PRO A 127 -10.28 -20.85 -1.69
C PRO A 127 -9.81 -20.44 -0.29
N TRP A 128 -10.51 -19.50 0.35
CA TRP A 128 -10.17 -19.03 1.70
C TRP A 128 -10.30 -20.15 2.74
N TYR A 129 -11.28 -21.05 2.61
CA TYR A 129 -11.46 -22.16 3.54
C TYR A 129 -10.32 -23.18 3.39
N ALA A 130 -10.06 -23.59 2.14
CA ALA A 130 -8.98 -24.54 1.85
C ALA A 130 -7.62 -24.02 2.30
N GLN A 131 -7.34 -22.74 2.07
CA GLN A 131 -6.09 -22.09 2.49
C GLN A 131 -5.97 -21.99 4.02
N ALA A 132 -7.05 -21.64 4.73
CA ALA A 132 -7.05 -21.57 6.19
C ALA A 132 -6.79 -22.93 6.84
N VAL A 133 -7.47 -23.98 6.35
CA VAL A 133 -7.26 -25.37 6.83
C VAL A 133 -5.83 -25.84 6.54
N GLN A 134 -5.29 -25.52 5.37
CA GLN A 134 -3.90 -25.87 5.02
C GLN A 134 -2.88 -25.13 5.90
N ALA A 135 -3.12 -23.85 6.19
CA ALA A 135 -2.22 -23.02 6.99
C ALA A 135 -2.20 -23.43 8.48
N ARG A 136 -3.27 -24.06 9.00
CA ARG A 136 -3.42 -24.52 10.40
C ARG A 136 -3.14 -23.43 11.44
N ARG A 137 -3.40 -22.16 11.10
CA ARG A 137 -3.23 -21.02 12.02
C ARG A 137 -4.51 -20.65 12.77
N ILE A 138 -5.65 -21.14 12.29
CA ILE A 138 -6.97 -20.86 12.80
C ILE A 138 -7.64 -22.24 13.00
N THR A 139 -7.81 -22.64 14.25
CA THR A 139 -8.45 -23.89 14.69
C THR A 139 -9.52 -23.57 15.71
#